data_AF-A0AAE2C7I1-F1
#
_entry.id   AF-A0AAE2C7I1-F1
#
_cell.length_a   1.000
_cell.length_b   1.000
_cell.length_c   1.000
_cell.angle_alpha   90.00
_cell.angle_beta   90.00
_cell.angle_gamma   90.00
#
_symmetry.space_group_name_H-M   'P 1'
#
loop_
_entity.id
_entity.type
_entity.pdbx_description
1 polymer ?
#
loop_
_entity_poly.entity_id
_entity_poly.type
_entity_poly.pdbx_seq_one_letter_code
_entity_poly.pdbx_strand_id
1 'polypeptide(L)'
;MENEIRRKPRILCLHSFRTSGRILQKMISRWPESVSGELDLVFADAPFPAEGKSDVEGIYDPPYFEWFQTDKEFKEFYNFEECLNYLEDFMLKHGPFDGVLGFSQ
;
A
#
# COMPACT_ATOMS: atom_id res chain seq x y z
N MET A 1 -23.90 -16.60 25.16
CA MET A 1 -23.83 -15.39 24.33
C MET A 1 -23.17 -15.82 23.04
N GLU A 2 -23.95 -15.80 21.97
CA GLU A 2 -23.60 -16.34 20.67
C GLU A 2 -22.29 -15.76 20.15
N ASN A 3 -21.48 -16.61 19.52
CA ASN A 3 -20.35 -16.20 18.71
C ASN A 3 -20.87 -15.28 17.60
N GLU A 4 -20.97 -13.98 17.85
CA GLU A 4 -20.90 -13.00 16.78
C GLU A 4 -19.57 -13.24 16.09
N ILE A 5 -19.62 -13.73 14.84
CA ILE A 5 -18.46 -13.81 13.97
C ILE A 5 -18.00 -12.37 13.79
N ARG A 6 -17.04 -11.93 14.61
CA ARG A 6 -16.45 -10.60 14.48
C ARG A 6 -15.79 -10.55 13.11
N ARG A 7 -16.24 -9.63 12.26
CA ARG A 7 -15.60 -9.40 10.97
C ARG A 7 -14.14 -9.01 11.23
N LYS A 8 -13.22 -9.57 10.44
CA LYS A 8 -11.81 -9.20 10.49
C LYS A 8 -11.66 -7.70 10.21
N PRO A 9 -10.82 -6.96 10.95
CA PRO A 9 -10.51 -5.58 10.60
C PRO A 9 -9.99 -5.51 9.16
N ARG A 10 -10.62 -4.67 8.35
CA ARG A 10 -10.26 -4.46 6.96
C ARG A 10 -9.25 -3.32 6.86
N ILE A 11 -8.02 -3.64 6.48
CA ILE A 11 -6.89 -2.71 6.52
C ILE A 11 -6.45 -2.39 5.09
N LEU A 12 -6.41 -1.09 4.77
CA LEU A 12 -5.80 -0.60 3.53
C LEU A 12 -4.28 -0.62 3.67
N CYS A 13 -3.58 -1.34 2.80
CA CYS A 13 -2.14 -1.52 2.80
C CYS A 13 -1.48 -0.69 1.70
N LEU A 14 -0.62 0.26 2.10
CA LEU A 14 0.10 1.18 1.22
C LEU A 14 1.57 0.75 1.13
N HIS A 15 2.04 0.46 -0.08
CA HIS A 15 3.41 0.00 -0.32
C HIS A 15 4.42 1.14 -0.22
N SER A 16 5.70 0.78 -0.12
CA SER A 16 6.82 1.73 -0.01
C SER A 16 7.27 2.31 -1.34
N PHE A 17 8.13 3.33 -1.28
CA PHE A 17 8.69 4.04 -2.41
C PHE A 17 9.26 3.08 -3.45
N ARG A 18 8.81 3.22 -4.70
CA ARG A 18 9.23 2.37 -5.82
C ARG A 18 9.07 0.88 -5.55
N THR A 19 7.98 0.50 -4.90
CA THR A 19 7.54 -0.89 -4.79
C THR A 19 6.11 -1.02 -5.33
N SER A 20 5.35 -2.04 -4.95
CA SER A 20 3.96 -2.24 -5.35
C SER A 20 3.18 -2.93 -4.24
N GLY A 21 1.85 -2.85 -4.30
CA GLY A 21 0.95 -3.56 -3.39
C GLY A 21 1.22 -5.06 -3.39
N ARG A 22 1.54 -5.63 -4.56
CA ARG A 22 1.96 -7.04 -4.68
C ARG A 22 3.27 -7.35 -3.94
N ILE A 23 4.24 -6.42 -3.97
CA ILE A 23 5.50 -6.58 -3.23
C ILE A 23 5.24 -6.51 -1.72
N LEU A 24 4.44 -5.53 -1.27
CA LEU A 24 4.03 -5.44 0.13
C LEU A 24 3.29 -6.71 0.58
N GLN A 25 2.40 -7.26 -0.26
CA GLN A 25 1.71 -8.52 0.01
C GLN A 25 2.69 -9.68 0.25
N LYS A 26 3.73 -9.82 -0.60
CA LYS A 26 4.79 -10.82 -0.42
C LYS A 26 5.59 -10.61 0.86
N MET A 27 5.80 -9.36 1.28
CA MET A 27 6.49 -9.06 2.54
C MET A 27 5.62 -9.44 3.75
N ILE A 28 4.33 -9.09 3.72
CA ILE A 28 3.37 -9.39 4.80
C ILE A 28 3.05 -10.88 4.89
N SER A 29 3.13 -11.65 3.80
CA SER A 29 2.92 -13.11 3.85
C SER A 29 3.97 -13.85 4.69
N ARG A 30 5.02 -13.17 5.14
CA ARG A 30 6.01 -13.70 6.10
C ARG A 30 5.55 -13.60 7.56
N TRP A 31 4.47 -12.85 7.84
CA TRP A 31 3.92 -12.75 9.18
C TRP A 31 3.27 -14.07 9.61
N PRO A 32 3.26 -14.38 10.92
CA PRO A 32 2.57 -15.56 11.43
C PRO A 32 1.08 -15.54 11.09
N GLU A 33 0.50 -16.70 10.80
CA GLU A 33 -0.93 -16.87 10.52
C GLU A 33 -1.81 -16.41 11.69
N SER A 34 -1.32 -16.50 12.92
CA SER A 34 -1.98 -15.96 14.11
C SER A 34 -2.17 -14.44 14.09
N VAL A 35 -1.52 -13.73 13.16
CA VAL A 35 -1.67 -12.29 12.93
C VAL A 35 -2.37 -12.06 11.59
N SER A 36 -1.82 -12.58 10.49
CA SER A 36 -2.36 -12.32 9.15
C SER A 36 -3.73 -12.94 8.94
N GLY A 37 -4.02 -14.06 9.60
CA GLY A 37 -5.32 -14.73 9.59
C GLY A 37 -6.42 -13.93 10.31
N GLU A 38 -6.08 -12.94 11.14
CA GLU A 38 -7.05 -12.11 11.86
C GLU A 38 -7.41 -10.82 11.11
N LEU A 39 -6.78 -10.55 9.95
CA LEU A 39 -6.93 -9.31 9.19
C LEU A 39 -7.51 -9.56 7.79
N ASP A 40 -8.26 -8.59 7.28
CA ASP A 40 -8.64 -8.50 5.87
C ASP A 40 -7.78 -7.41 5.21
N LEU A 41 -6.74 -7.81 4.46
CA LEU A 41 -5.72 -6.91 3.94
C LEU A 41 -5.97 -6.57 2.47
N VAL A 42 -6.08 -5.28 2.16
CA VAL A 42 -6.27 -4.79 0.78
C VAL A 42 -5.04 -4.01 0.36
N PHE A 43 -4.29 -4.53 -0.60
CA PHE A 43 -3.05 -3.91 -1.09
C PHE A 43 -3.34 -3.03 -2.29
N ALA A 44 -3.13 -1.72 -2.14
CA ALA A 44 -3.29 -0.77 -3.23
C ALA A 44 -1.94 -0.51 -3.93
N ASP A 45 -1.98 -0.33 -5.24
CA ASP A 45 -0.87 0.24 -6.01
C ASP A 45 -1.04 1.77 -6.08
N ALA A 46 0.08 2.47 -5.93
CA ALA A 46 0.15 3.91 -6.12
C ALA A 46 -0.12 4.30 -7.59
N PRO A 47 -0.66 5.51 -7.85
CA PRO A 47 -1.12 5.88 -9.19
C PRO A 47 0.01 6.23 -10.16
N PHE A 48 1.23 6.52 -9.68
CA PHE A 48 2.34 6.96 -10.54
C PHE A 48 3.37 5.84 -10.72
N PRO A 49 3.74 5.47 -11.96
CA PRO A 49 4.89 4.61 -12.20
C PRO A 49 6.17 5.21 -11.62
N ALA A 50 7.06 4.38 -11.10
CA ALA A 50 8.35 4.83 -10.59
C ALA A 50 9.20 5.47 -11.70
N GLU A 51 9.76 6.65 -11.42
CA GLU A 51 10.60 7.39 -12.38
C GLU A 51 12.08 7.03 -12.31
N GLY A 52 12.46 6.24 -11.31
CA GLY A 52 13.84 5.82 -11.13
C GLY A 52 13.98 4.41 -10.62
N LYS A 53 15.22 4.06 -10.29
CA LYS A 53 15.57 2.72 -9.83
C LYS A 53 14.87 2.40 -8.51
N SER A 54 14.36 1.17 -8.41
CA SER A 54 13.89 0.59 -7.15
C SER A 54 15.04 -0.13 -6.44
N ASP A 55 15.13 0.04 -5.12
CA ASP A 55 16.11 -0.67 -4.30
C ASP A 55 15.82 -2.17 -4.19
N VAL A 56 14.63 -2.60 -4.60
CA VAL A 56 14.24 -4.02 -4.62
C VAL A 56 14.35 -4.67 -6.01
N GLU A 57 14.90 -3.95 -6.99
CA GLU A 57 15.18 -4.50 -8.32
C GLU A 57 16.15 -5.69 -8.22
N GLY A 58 15.84 -6.78 -8.92
CA GLY A 58 16.57 -8.05 -8.82
C GLY A 58 16.16 -8.94 -7.64
N ILE A 59 15.34 -8.42 -6.71
CA ILE A 59 14.70 -9.20 -5.63
C ILE A 59 13.22 -9.43 -5.96
N TYR A 60 12.51 -8.39 -6.42
CA TYR A 60 11.12 -8.46 -6.85
C TYR A 60 10.94 -7.89 -8.26
N ASP A 61 10.10 -8.53 -9.06
CA ASP A 61 9.81 -8.06 -10.42
C ASP A 61 8.94 -6.79 -10.43
N PRO A 62 9.12 -5.90 -11.43
CA PRO A 62 8.24 -4.75 -11.68
C PRO A 62 6.77 -5.17 -11.96
N PRO A 63 5.80 -4.23 -12.00
CA PRO A 63 5.96 -2.76 -11.92
C PRO A 63 6.26 -2.23 -10.51
N TYR A 64 6.83 -1.03 -10.48
CA TYR A 64 7.08 -0.24 -9.29
C TYR A 64 6.36 1.10 -9.41
N PHE A 65 5.89 1.62 -8.28
CA PHE A 65 5.08 2.83 -8.24
C PHE A 65 5.54 3.77 -7.12
N GLU A 66 5.13 5.04 -7.24
CA GLU A 66 5.36 6.11 -6.28
C GLU A 66 4.01 6.76 -5.96
N TRP A 67 3.75 7.05 -4.68
CA TRP A 67 2.51 7.71 -4.26
C TRP A 67 2.49 9.18 -4.69
N PHE A 68 3.63 9.86 -4.56
CA PHE A 68 3.87 11.18 -5.11
C PHE A 68 5.34 11.22 -5.51
N GLN A 69 5.75 12.22 -6.26
CA GLN A 69 7.06 12.21 -6.88
C GLN A 69 7.85 13.45 -6.47
N THR A 70 9.15 13.40 -6.71
CA THR A 70 10.08 14.45 -6.30
C THR A 70 11.18 14.62 -7.34
N ASP A 71 11.80 15.80 -7.36
CA ASP A 71 12.98 16.01 -8.18
C ASP A 71 14.16 15.20 -7.64
N LYS A 72 15.23 15.07 -8.43
CA LYS A 72 16.38 14.23 -8.07
C LYS A 72 17.10 14.68 -6.78
N GLU A 73 16.88 15.93 -6.37
CA GLU A 73 17.50 16.53 -5.19
C GLU A 73 16.57 16.53 -3.97
N PHE A 74 15.35 15.97 -4.07
CA PHE A 74 14.35 15.94 -3.01
C PHE A 74 13.96 17.32 -2.46
N LYS A 75 13.92 18.32 -3.34
CA LYS A 75 13.60 19.72 -3.04
C LYS A 75 12.19 20.10 -3.42
N GLU A 76 11.67 19.53 -4.51
CA GLU A 76 10.33 19.78 -5.02
C GLU A 76 9.53 18.49 -4.98
N PHE A 77 8.28 18.58 -4.53
CA PHE A 77 7.33 17.47 -4.48
C PHE A 77 6.16 17.80 -5.39
N TYR A 78 5.75 16.83 -6.21
CA TYR A 78 4.66 16.98 -7.15
C TYR A 78 3.74 15.74 -7.09
N ASN A 79 2.52 15.92 -7.60
CA ASN A 79 1.48 14.89 -7.64
C ASN A 79 0.92 14.45 -6.26
N PHE A 80 1.20 15.21 -5.19
CA PHE A 80 0.74 14.87 -3.83
C PHE A 80 -0.79 14.99 -3.68
N GLU A 81 -1.39 16.06 -4.19
CA GLU A 81 -2.85 16.25 -4.10
C GLU A 81 -3.60 15.23 -4.97
N GLU A 82 -3.07 14.92 -6.15
CA GLU A 82 -3.59 13.87 -7.03
C GLU A 82 -3.55 12.50 -6.36
N CYS A 83 -2.49 12.20 -5.62
CA CYS A 83 -2.38 10.99 -4.80
C CYS A 83 -3.46 10.93 -3.72
N LEU A 84 -3.67 12.02 -2.98
CA LEU A 84 -4.69 12.08 -1.93
C LEU A 84 -6.08 11.85 -2.52
N ASN A 85 -6.42 12.54 -3.60
CA ASN A 85 -7.68 12.36 -4.32
C ASN A 85 -7.87 10.90 -4.78
N TYR A 86 -6.82 10.28 -5.33
CA TYR A 86 -6.86 8.87 -5.73
C TYR A 86 -7.13 7.93 -4.53
N LEU A 87 -6.47 8.16 -3.40
CA LEU A 87 -6.64 7.36 -2.19
C LEU A 87 -8.04 7.54 -1.58
N GLU A 88 -8.57 8.76 -1.55
CA GLU A 88 -9.93 9.04 -1.10
C GLU A 88 -10.95 8.30 -1.98
N ASP A 89 -10.82 8.40 -3.30
CA ASP A 89 -11.64 7.67 -4.26
C ASP A 89 -11.56 6.15 -4.06
N PHE A 90 -10.35 5.63 -3.84
CA PHE A 90 -10.13 4.22 -3.58
C PHE A 90 -10.82 3.80 -2.28
N MET A 91 -10.71 4.59 -1.22
CA MET A 91 -11.37 4.34 0.07
C MET A 91 -12.89 4.34 -0.05
N LEU A 92 -13.46 5.26 -0.83
CA LEU A 92 -14.90 5.29 -1.09
C LEU A 92 -15.38 4.09 -1.92
N LYS A 93 -14.59 3.62 -2.89
CA LYS A 93 -14.95 2.50 -3.78
C LYS A 93 -14.75 1.11 -3.15
N HIS A 94 -13.72 0.95 -2.32
CA HIS A 94 -13.28 -0.36 -1.82
C HIS A 94 -13.42 -0.56 -0.30
N GLY A 95 -13.80 0.50 0.41
CA GLY A 95 -14.09 0.48 1.84
C GLY A 95 -15.44 -0.14 2.20
N PRO A 96 -15.88 -0.01 3.47
CA PRO A 96 -15.22 0.73 4.54
C PRO A 96 -13.92 0.04 5.01
N PHE A 97 -12.91 0.85 5.33
CA PHE A 97 -11.67 0.39 5.95
C PHE A 97 -11.69 0.71 7.45
N ASP A 98 -11.16 -0.19 8.28
CA ASP A 98 -11.05 -0.02 9.73
C ASP A 98 -9.69 0.54 10.15
N GLY A 99 -8.72 0.55 9.24
CA GLY A 99 -7.40 1.08 9.49
C GLY A 99 -6.54 1.12 8.23
N VAL A 100 -5.36 1.71 8.39
CA VAL A 100 -4.35 1.83 7.34
C VAL A 100 -3.03 1.26 7.86
N LEU A 101 -2.35 0.51 7.00
CA LEU A 101 -0.99 0.02 7.21
C LEU A 101 -0.13 0.56 6.07
N GLY A 102 0.94 1.27 6.39
CA GLY A 102 1.90 1.76 5.41
C GLY A 102 3.33 1.65 5.95
N PHE A 103 4.30 1.54 5.05
CA PHE A 103 5.71 1.64 5.39
C PHE A 103 6.43 2.52 4.38
N SER A 104 7.18 3.51 4.86
CA SER A 104 7.77 4.55 4.03
C SER A 104 6.69 5.28 3.21
N GLN A 105 7.09 5.92 2.10
CA GLN A 105 6.16 6.51 1.15
C GLN A 105 5.40 5.42 0.42
#